data_AF-A0A2N2CA66-F1
#
_entry.id   AF-A0A2N2CA66-F1
#
_cell.length_a   1.000
_cell.length_b   1.000
_cell.length_c   1.000
_cell.angle_alpha   90.00
_cell.angle_beta   90.00
_cell.angle_gamma   90.00
#
_symmetry.space_group_name_H-M   'P 1'
#
loop_
_entity.id
_entity.type
_entity.pdbx_description
1 polymer ?
#
loop_
_entity_poly.entity_id
_entity_poly.type
_entity_poly.pdbx_seq_one_letter_code
_entity_poly.pdbx_strand_id
1 'polypeptide(L)'
;MSKSKHQGHDIEYLNDKWVFSDTKKPILENSDRPCKNCGKKSTKEGHDSCLGKMSGVINACCGHGNEKEAYIQFVDGKIIRGKDAIEIQKSK
;
A
#
# COMPACT_ATOMS: atom_id res chain seq x y z
N MET A 1 -15.50 8.61 8.92
CA MET A 1 -14.42 7.63 9.18
C MET A 1 -13.57 7.52 7.93
N SER A 2 -12.25 7.74 8.04
CA SER A 2 -11.33 7.66 6.91
C SER A 2 -11.06 6.21 6.53
N LYS A 3 -11.11 5.89 5.23
CA LYS A 3 -10.84 4.56 4.68
C LYS A 3 -9.73 4.63 3.64
N SER A 4 -8.96 3.56 3.53
CA SER A 4 -7.88 3.42 2.55
C SER A 4 -7.60 1.93 2.28
N LYS A 5 -6.50 1.62 1.60
CA LYS A 5 -6.00 0.25 1.40
C LYS A 5 -4.53 0.13 1.79
N HIS A 6 -4.14 -1.02 2.31
CA HIS A 6 -2.75 -1.40 2.57
C HIS A 6 -2.51 -2.81 2.06
N GLN A 7 -1.54 -2.98 1.14
CA GLN A 7 -1.22 -4.26 0.49
C GLN A 7 -2.47 -4.97 -0.10
N GLY A 8 -3.44 -4.19 -0.62
CA GLY A 8 -4.70 -4.69 -1.19
C GLY A 8 -5.80 -5.04 -0.17
N HIS A 9 -5.54 -4.91 1.14
CA HIS A 9 -6.57 -5.05 2.18
C HIS A 9 -7.20 -3.70 2.51
N ASP A 10 -8.50 -3.69 2.81
CA ASP A 10 -9.19 -2.47 3.24
C ASP A 10 -8.77 -2.10 4.67
N ILE A 11 -8.44 -0.83 4.87
CA ILE A 11 -8.08 -0.28 6.19
C ILE A 11 -8.98 0.90 6.54
N GLU A 12 -9.19 1.10 7.82
CA GLU A 12 -9.95 2.22 8.36
C GLU A 12 -9.20 2.88 9.52
N TYR A 13 -9.44 4.17 9.69
CA TYR A 13 -8.84 4.94 10.78
C TYR A 13 -9.76 4.91 12.00
N LEU A 14 -9.29 4.29 13.08
CA LEU A 14 -10.02 4.06 14.32
C LEU A 14 -9.08 4.29 15.51
N ASN A 15 -9.52 5.05 16.52
CA ASN A 15 -8.77 5.34 17.74
C ASN A 15 -7.32 5.79 17.46
N ASP A 16 -7.19 6.77 16.56
CA ASP A 16 -5.92 7.36 16.10
C ASP A 16 -4.95 6.39 15.42
N LYS A 17 -5.42 5.21 15.01
CA LYS A 17 -4.61 4.18 14.32
C LYS A 17 -5.28 3.69 13.04
N TRP A 18 -4.46 3.35 12.06
CA TRP A 18 -4.93 2.58 10.91
C TRP A 18 -5.02 1.10 11.29
N VAL A 19 -6.19 0.51 11.08
CA VAL A 19 -6.46 -0.91 11.36
C VAL A 19 -6.99 -1.60 10.10
N PHE A 20 -6.75 -2.90 9.97
CA PHE A 20 -7.39 -3.70 8.94
C PHE A 20 -8.89 -3.81 9.21
N SER A 21 -9.71 -3.53 8.19
CA SER A 21 -11.16 -3.42 8.35
C SER A 21 -11.82 -4.74 8.77
N ASP A 22 -11.21 -5.88 8.42
CA ASP A 22 -11.73 -7.22 8.68
C ASP A 22 -11.37 -7.76 10.08
N THR A 23 -10.14 -7.51 10.54
CA THR A 23 -9.61 -8.04 11.80
C THR A 23 -9.57 -7.00 12.93
N LYS A 24 -9.74 -5.72 12.59
CA LYS A 24 -9.52 -4.55 13.47
C LYS A 24 -8.12 -4.49 14.10
N LYS A 25 -7.17 -5.28 13.60
CA LYS A 25 -5.79 -5.27 14.08
C LYS A 25 -5.02 -4.08 13.49
N PRO A 26 -4.14 -3.42 14.26
CA PRO A 26 -3.30 -2.34 13.77
C PRO A 26 -2.37 -2.78 12.63
N ILE A 27 -2.22 -1.94 11.61
CA ILE A 27 -1.35 -2.25 10.45
C ILE A 27 0.12 -2.37 10.86
N LEU A 28 0.58 -1.54 11.80
CA LEU A 28 1.97 -1.49 12.25
C LEU A 28 2.41 -2.77 12.97
N GLU A 29 1.47 -3.44 13.64
CA GLU A 29 1.72 -4.70 14.36
C GLU A 29 1.55 -5.93 13.45
N ASN A 30 1.10 -5.72 12.20
CA ASN A 30 0.77 -6.79 11.26
C ASN A 30 1.37 -6.49 9.87
N SER A 31 2.57 -5.92 9.84
CA SER A 31 3.30 -5.56 8.61
C SER A 31 3.66 -6.75 7.73
N ASP A 32 3.67 -7.96 8.31
CA ASP A 32 3.96 -9.22 7.61
C ASP A 32 2.75 -9.83 6.89
N ARG A 33 1.59 -9.16 6.93
CA ARG A 33 0.40 -9.61 6.22
C ARG A 33 0.72 -9.65 4.71
N PRO A 34 0.50 -10.79 4.03
CA PRO A 34 0.75 -10.85 2.59
C PRO A 34 -0.29 -10.01 1.84
N CYS A 35 0.10 -9.53 0.66
CA CYS A 35 -0.81 -8.82 -0.24
C CYS A 35 -2.03 -9.68 -0.56
N LYS A 36 -3.22 -9.09 -0.49
CA LYS A 36 -4.49 -9.78 -0.78
C LYS A 36 -4.53 -10.40 -2.18
N ASN A 37 -3.85 -9.77 -3.14
CA ASN A 37 -3.97 -10.12 -4.56
C ASN A 37 -2.87 -11.09 -5.04
N CYS A 38 -1.62 -10.97 -4.57
CA CYS A 38 -0.53 -11.88 -5.01
C CYS A 38 -0.02 -12.84 -3.94
N GLY A 39 -0.44 -12.68 -2.68
CA GLY A 39 0.00 -13.53 -1.57
C GLY A 39 1.45 -13.33 -1.13
N LYS A 40 2.20 -12.40 -1.74
CA LYS A 40 3.58 -12.10 -1.34
C LYS A 40 3.60 -11.11 -0.17
N LYS A 41 4.52 -11.32 0.77
CA LYS A 41 4.81 -10.39 1.86
C LYS A 41 5.66 -9.22 1.33
N SER A 42 5.81 -8.17 2.14
CA SER A 42 6.83 -7.16 1.89
C SER A 42 8.24 -7.77 1.85
N THR A 43 9.20 -7.07 1.22
CA THR A 43 10.61 -7.45 1.25
C THR A 43 11.16 -7.39 2.68
N LYS A 44 12.38 -7.89 2.90
CA LYS A 44 13.03 -7.84 4.22
C LYS A 44 13.21 -6.40 4.72
N GLU A 45 13.35 -5.46 3.79
CA GLU A 45 13.45 -4.02 4.03
C GLU A 45 12.08 -3.33 4.21
N GLY A 46 10.97 -4.09 4.13
CA GLY A 46 9.61 -3.59 4.31
C GLY A 46 8.94 -3.04 3.05
N HIS A 47 9.56 -3.15 1.87
CA HIS A 47 8.99 -2.64 0.62
C HIS A 47 7.91 -3.58 0.04
N ASP A 48 6.96 -3.03 -0.71
CA ASP A 48 5.99 -3.85 -1.47
C ASP A 48 6.75 -4.77 -2.44
N SER A 49 6.52 -6.08 -2.37
CA SER A 49 7.31 -7.07 -3.13
C SER A 49 7.03 -7.10 -4.63
N CYS A 50 5.97 -6.46 -5.09
CA CYS A 50 5.72 -6.30 -6.53
C CYS A 50 6.42 -5.06 -7.09
N LEU A 51 6.76 -4.12 -6.21
CA LEU A 51 7.20 -2.80 -6.57
C LEU A 51 8.66 -2.52 -6.19
N GLY A 52 9.19 -3.21 -5.18
CA GLY A 52 10.53 -2.98 -4.65
C GLY A 52 10.72 -1.60 -4.02
N LYS A 53 11.98 -1.23 -3.82
CA LYS A 53 12.37 0.10 -3.32
C LYS A 53 12.11 1.16 -4.39
N MET A 54 11.53 2.29 -3.99
CA MET A 54 11.33 3.47 -4.82
C MET A 54 11.91 4.71 -4.13
N SER A 55 12.67 5.53 -4.85
CA SER A 55 13.24 6.77 -4.31
C SER A 55 12.15 7.80 -4.01
N GLY A 56 12.21 8.41 -2.82
CA GLY A 56 11.27 9.45 -2.40
C GLY A 56 9.85 8.96 -2.05
N VAL A 57 9.64 7.64 -2.02
CA VAL A 57 8.33 7.02 -1.74
C VAL A 57 8.32 6.40 -0.35
N ILE A 58 7.26 6.67 0.40
CA ILE A 58 7.05 6.11 1.75
C ILE A 58 6.07 4.94 1.75
N ASN A 59 5.21 4.84 0.73
CA ASN A 59 4.22 3.77 0.61
C ASN A 59 3.73 3.69 -0.85
N ALA A 60 3.50 2.48 -1.36
CA ALA A 60 2.94 2.27 -2.70
C ALA A 60 2.23 0.92 -2.79
N CYS A 61 1.28 0.83 -3.73
CA CYS A 61 0.59 -0.41 -4.09
C CYS A 61 0.53 -0.50 -5.61
N CYS A 62 0.86 -1.67 -6.18
CA CYS A 62 0.79 -1.90 -7.63
C CYS A 62 -0.65 -2.01 -8.17
N GLY A 63 -1.65 -2.13 -7.28
CA GLY A 63 -3.05 -2.34 -7.64
C GLY A 63 -3.36 -3.74 -8.20
N HIS A 64 -2.38 -4.60 -8.48
CA HIS A 64 -2.54 -5.97 -9.01
C HIS A 64 -3.67 -6.11 -10.04
N GLY A 65 -3.57 -5.36 -11.15
CA GLY A 65 -4.56 -5.41 -12.23
C GLY A 65 -5.84 -4.62 -11.97
N ASN A 66 -6.03 -4.07 -10.76
CA ASN A 66 -7.05 -3.06 -10.48
C ASN A 66 -6.40 -1.68 -10.45
N GLU A 67 -6.54 -0.95 -11.56
CA GLU A 67 -5.99 0.41 -11.70
C GLU A 67 -6.42 1.32 -10.55
N LYS A 68 -7.68 1.22 -10.10
CA LYS A 68 -8.22 2.07 -9.03
C LYS A 68 -7.55 1.85 -7.68
N GLU A 69 -6.83 0.74 -7.51
CA GLU A 69 -6.10 0.42 -6.28
C GLU A 69 -4.61 0.78 -6.34
N ALA A 70 -4.09 1.15 -7.52
CA ALA A 70 -2.70 1.56 -7.66
C ALA A 70 -2.49 2.95 -7.06
N TYR A 71 -1.46 3.10 -6.25
CA TYR A 71 -1.06 4.39 -5.71
C TYR A 71 0.44 4.47 -5.37
N ILE A 72 0.94 5.70 -5.27
CA ILE A 72 2.27 6.05 -4.75
C ILE A 72 2.09 7.23 -3.79
N GLN A 73 2.64 7.12 -2.59
CA GLN A 73 2.72 8.19 -1.62
C GLN A 73 4.18 8.60 -1.44
N PHE A 74 4.46 9.88 -1.68
CA PHE A 74 5.78 10.47 -1.57
C PHE A 74 6.04 11.04 -0.17
N VAL A 75 7.32 11.22 0.15
CA VAL A 75 7.79 11.82 1.42
C VAL A 75 7.25 13.25 1.63
N ASP A 76 6.97 13.98 0.56
CA ASP A 76 6.43 15.35 0.59
C ASP A 76 4.90 15.40 0.81
N GLY A 77 4.26 14.24 0.98
CA GLY A 77 2.82 14.11 1.17
C GLY A 77 2.01 14.01 -0.12
N LYS A 78 2.62 14.15 -1.31
CA LYS A 78 1.93 13.97 -2.59
C LYS A 78 1.49 12.51 -2.75
N ILE A 79 0.26 12.31 -3.25
CA ILE A 79 -0.27 10.99 -3.56
C ILE A 79 -0.69 10.94 -5.03
N ILE A 80 -0.12 10.02 -5.79
CA ILE A 80 -0.52 9.69 -7.16
C ILE A 80 -1.30 8.39 -7.13
N ARG A 81 -2.39 8.29 -7.90
CA ARG A 81 -3.28 7.12 -7.94
C ARG A 81 -3.59 6.72 -9.37
N GLY A 82 -4.14 5.52 -9.55
CA GLY A 82 -4.70 5.11 -10.83
C GLY A 82 -3.62 4.86 -11.88
N LYS A 83 -3.98 5.13 -13.13
CA LYS A 83 -3.11 4.97 -14.30
C LYS A 83 -1.76 5.68 -14.14
N ASP A 84 -1.75 6.91 -13.64
CA ASP A 84 -0.52 7.69 -13.46
C ASP A 84 0.44 7.02 -12.47
N ALA A 85 -0.11 6.41 -11.41
CA ALA A 85 0.70 5.63 -10.47
C ALA A 85 1.31 4.40 -11.15
N ILE A 86 0.53 3.71 -11.98
CA ILE A 86 1.02 2.55 -12.75
C ILE A 86 2.13 2.95 -13.73
N GLU A 87 1.99 4.08 -14.41
CA GLU A 87 3.01 4.57 -15.35
C GLU A 87 4.34 4.83 -14.63
N ILE A 88 4.30 5.56 -13.51
CA ILE A 88 5.50 5.80 -12.69
C ILE A 88 6.07 4.48 -12.15
N GLN A 89 5.21 3.53 -11.77
CA GLN A 89 5.65 2.24 -11.25
C GLN A 89 6.37 1.37 -12.29
N LYS A 90 6.10 1.56 -13.58
CA LYS A 90 6.78 0.87 -14.67
C LYS A 90 8.13 1.50 -15.01
N SER A 91 8.30 2.79 -14.73
CA SER A 91 9.51 3.58 -15.03
C SER A 91 10.52 3.65 -13.87
N LYS A 92 10.38 2.76 -12.88
CA LYS A 92 11.24 2.71 -11.69
C LYS A 92 12.66 2.22 -11.98
#